data_AF-A0AAE8LT52-F1
#
_entry.id   AF-A0AAE8LT52-F1
#
_cell.length_a   1.000
_cell.length_b   1.000
_cell.length_c   1.000
_cell.angle_alpha   90.00
_cell.angle_beta   90.00
_cell.angle_gamma   90.00
#
_symmetry.space_group_name_H-M   'P 1'
#
loop_
_entity.id
_entity.type
_entity.pdbx_description
1 polymer ?
#
loop_
_entity_poly.entity_id
_entity_poly.type
_entity_poly.pdbx_seq_one_letter_code
_entity_poly.pdbx_strand_id
1 'polypeptide(L)'
;MSRAIPFFPASWNIEAGKQIADTPAGVVYEVRLGNGSLAIAKVLKQKVLKDSLRGADFIEWRAGVGCVKLLDRSDDILLMEHAGNETLRDVLFRDSDDDATTAIAADVLLHYHQPSTQTPPASLLTLPQYFESLFRKAEHDRSEGTDSPYIEAASLAEELIGHQSNIRPLHGDLHHENIMRSARGWIIIDPAGLIGDEALDVANMFSNPLDRFDLTRSEARIASMASIFAKALKRDERVLLQYAFAYGCLSAAWHEEDGNTRERDDELAVATTIKSVLKQF
;
A
#
# COMPACT_ATOMS: atom_id res chain seq x y z
N MET A 1 3.14 9.40 -29.73
CA MET A 1 1.98 10.28 -29.97
C MET A 1 1.71 11.02 -28.68
N SER A 2 1.75 12.35 -28.67
CA SER A 2 1.35 13.16 -27.51
C SER A 2 -0.11 12.84 -27.20
N ARG A 3 -0.38 12.10 -26.11
CA ARG A 3 -1.76 11.93 -25.63
C ARG A 3 -2.23 13.30 -25.17
N ALA A 4 -3.40 13.73 -25.65
CA ALA A 4 -3.98 15.01 -25.27
C ALA A 4 -4.13 15.06 -23.74
N ILE A 5 -3.74 16.18 -23.14
CA ILE A 5 -3.96 16.43 -21.71
C ILE A 5 -5.48 16.41 -21.48
N PRO A 6 -5.97 15.68 -20.46
CA PRO A 6 -7.39 15.62 -20.14
C PRO A 6 -7.92 17.02 -19.79
N PHE A 7 -9.22 17.22 -19.95
CA PHE A 7 -9.84 18.47 -19.55
C PHE A 7 -9.93 18.53 -18.03
N PHE A 8 -9.16 19.43 -17.41
CA PHE A 8 -9.25 19.69 -15.97
C PHE A 8 -10.29 20.78 -15.68
N PRO A 9 -10.94 20.76 -14.49
CA PRO A 9 -11.81 21.84 -14.06
C PRO A 9 -11.13 23.21 -14.15
N ALA A 10 -11.81 24.18 -14.78
CA ALA A 10 -11.28 25.53 -14.94
C ALA A 10 -10.97 26.21 -13.58
N SER A 11 -11.70 25.84 -12.52
CA SER A 11 -11.47 26.29 -11.15
C SER A 11 -10.09 25.94 -10.61
N TRP A 12 -9.43 24.89 -11.13
CA TRP A 12 -8.10 24.47 -10.68
C TRP A 12 -6.99 25.36 -11.23
N ASN A 13 -7.29 26.21 -12.23
CA ASN A 13 -6.34 27.17 -12.80
C ASN A 13 -5.00 26.52 -13.19
N ILE A 14 -5.05 25.37 -13.88
CA ILE A 14 -3.86 24.66 -14.37
C ILE A 14 -3.35 25.34 -15.65
N GLU A 15 -2.10 25.82 -15.63
CA GLU A 15 -1.47 26.52 -16.76
C GLU A 15 -0.66 25.57 -17.65
N ALA A 16 -0.09 24.51 -17.06
CA ALA A 16 0.68 23.51 -17.78
C ALA A 16 0.59 22.15 -17.09
N GLY A 17 0.70 21.07 -17.86
CA GLY A 17 0.71 19.71 -17.34
C GLY A 17 1.62 18.80 -18.15
N LYS A 18 2.29 17.88 -17.46
CA LYS A 18 3.11 16.83 -18.06
C LYS A 18 2.68 15.49 -17.47
N GLN A 19 2.34 14.53 -18.33
CA GLN A 19 2.11 13.16 -17.89
C GLN A 19 3.42 12.58 -17.34
N ILE A 20 3.38 12.04 -16.13
CA ILE A 20 4.54 11.41 -15.47
C ILE A 20 4.37 9.90 -15.28
N ALA A 21 3.14 9.39 -15.25
CA ALA A 21 2.86 7.96 -15.16
C ALA A 21 1.53 7.56 -15.82
N ASP A 22 1.41 6.29 -16.20
CA ASP A 22 0.17 5.62 -16.61
C ASP A 22 0.14 4.25 -15.91
N THR A 23 -0.61 4.16 -14.82
CA THR A 23 -0.67 2.96 -13.95
C THR A 23 -2.04 2.29 -14.10
N PRO A 24 -2.22 1.04 -13.64
CA PRO A 24 -3.54 0.40 -13.61
C PRO A 24 -4.62 1.25 -12.89
N ALA A 25 -4.20 2.06 -11.91
CA ALA A 25 -5.12 2.92 -11.13
C ALA A 25 -5.50 4.24 -11.82
N GLY A 26 -4.59 4.81 -12.61
CA GLY A 26 -4.84 6.09 -13.24
C GLY A 26 -3.68 6.65 -14.04
N VAL A 27 -3.94 7.74 -14.75
CA VAL A 27 -2.91 8.53 -15.44
C VAL A 27 -2.54 9.71 -14.56
N VAL A 28 -1.25 9.88 -14.28
CA VAL A 28 -0.73 10.88 -13.35
C VAL A 28 -0.05 11.99 -14.14
N TYR A 29 -0.41 13.22 -13.81
CA TYR A 29 0.15 14.44 -14.39
C TYR A 29 0.79 15.29 -13.28
N GLU A 30 2.02 15.73 -13.50
CA GLU A 30 2.57 16.88 -12.78
C GLU A 30 2.01 18.14 -13.44
N VAL A 31 1.36 19.01 -12.67
CA VAL A 31 0.73 20.22 -13.17
C VAL A 31 1.27 21.46 -12.47
N ARG A 32 1.35 22.58 -13.21
CA ARG A 32 1.64 23.90 -12.67
C ARG A 32 0.33 24.69 -12.56
N LEU A 33 0.00 25.11 -11.35
CA LEU A 33 -1.14 25.97 -11.08
C LEU A 33 -0.79 27.43 -11.37
N GLY A 34 -1.78 28.30 -11.60
CA GLY A 34 -1.53 29.70 -11.98
C GLY A 34 -0.96 30.61 -10.89
N ASN A 35 -0.78 30.09 -9.67
CA ASN A 35 0.06 30.72 -8.64
C ASN A 35 1.55 30.31 -8.75
N GLY A 36 1.92 29.50 -9.74
CA GLY A 36 3.25 28.97 -9.99
C GLY A 36 3.59 27.66 -9.26
N SER A 37 2.78 27.22 -8.28
CA SER A 37 3.06 25.99 -7.51
C SER A 37 2.83 24.72 -8.33
N LEU A 38 3.54 23.65 -7.97
CA LEU A 38 3.35 22.31 -8.53
C LEU A 38 2.29 21.54 -7.74
N ALA A 39 1.51 20.73 -8.45
CA ALA A 39 0.54 19.78 -7.92
C ALA A 39 0.55 18.50 -8.76
N ILE A 40 -0.12 17.46 -8.26
CA ILE A 40 -0.38 16.23 -8.99
C ILE A 40 -1.85 16.18 -9.37
N ALA A 41 -2.15 15.96 -10.65
CA ALA A 41 -3.48 15.61 -11.12
C ALA A 41 -3.51 14.12 -11.49
N LYS A 42 -4.34 13.32 -10.81
CA LYS A 42 -4.50 11.89 -11.07
C LYS A 42 -5.87 11.64 -11.68
N VAL A 43 -5.91 11.23 -12.94
CA VAL A 43 -7.14 10.82 -13.63
C VAL A 43 -7.34 9.33 -13.42
N LEU A 44 -8.40 8.98 -12.71
CA LEU A 44 -8.72 7.64 -12.25
C LEU A 44 -9.31 6.79 -13.36
N LYS A 45 -8.92 5.51 -13.43
CA LYS A 45 -9.48 4.56 -14.38
C LYS A 45 -10.76 3.92 -13.85
N GLN A 46 -11.75 3.78 -14.71
CA GLN A 46 -13.09 3.27 -14.35
C GLN A 46 -13.06 1.88 -13.69
N LYS A 47 -12.13 0.98 -14.09
CA LYS A 47 -12.01 -0.39 -13.50
C LYS A 47 -11.80 -0.35 -11.98
N VAL A 48 -11.08 0.65 -11.46
CA VAL A 48 -10.71 0.74 -10.03
C VAL A 48 -11.17 2.06 -9.38
N LEU A 49 -12.16 2.72 -9.99
CA LEU A 49 -12.61 4.05 -9.55
C LEU A 49 -13.06 4.04 -8.09
N LYS A 50 -13.83 3.02 -7.68
CA LYS A 50 -14.32 2.89 -6.30
C LYS A 50 -13.17 2.78 -5.29
N ASP A 51 -12.17 1.95 -5.58
CA ASP A 51 -11.01 1.77 -4.69
C ASP A 51 -10.15 3.03 -4.64
N SER A 52 -9.97 3.70 -5.79
CA SER A 52 -9.22 4.96 -5.86
C SER A 52 -9.90 6.10 -5.11
N LEU A 53 -11.23 6.19 -5.19
CA LEU A 53 -12.00 7.19 -4.42
C LEU A 53 -11.98 6.90 -2.92
N ARG A 54 -11.98 5.62 -2.52
CA ARG A 54 -11.75 5.23 -1.11
C ARG A 54 -10.38 5.70 -0.61
N GLY A 55 -9.34 5.55 -1.43
CA GLY A 55 -8.03 6.12 -1.16
C GLY A 55 -8.07 7.65 -1.00
N ALA A 56 -8.79 8.34 -1.89
CA ALA A 56 -8.97 9.80 -1.80
C ALA A 56 -9.67 10.24 -0.51
N ASP A 57 -10.67 9.50 -0.03
CA ASP A 57 -11.34 9.78 1.24
C ASP A 57 -10.38 9.62 2.44
N PHE A 58 -9.46 8.64 2.40
CA PHE A 58 -8.39 8.52 3.40
C PHE A 58 -7.46 9.75 3.38
N ILE A 59 -7.04 10.19 2.19
CA ILE A 59 -6.18 11.38 2.03
C ILE A 59 -6.87 12.62 2.59
N GLU A 60 -8.15 12.82 2.24
CA GLU A 60 -8.98 13.94 2.72
C GLU A 60 -9.08 13.93 4.26
N TRP A 61 -9.40 12.78 4.86
CA TRP A 61 -9.46 12.60 6.32
C TRP A 61 -8.13 12.88 7.02
N ARG A 62 -7.02 12.46 6.40
CA ARG A 62 -5.69 12.65 6.99
C ARG A 62 -5.23 14.11 6.94
N ALA A 63 -5.81 14.91 6.06
CA ALA A 63 -5.61 16.36 5.98
C ALA A 63 -4.13 16.79 5.98
N GLY A 64 -3.27 15.96 5.37
CA GLY A 64 -1.83 16.23 5.24
C GLY A 64 -0.94 15.71 6.38
N VAL A 65 -1.47 15.04 7.41
CA VAL A 65 -0.63 14.53 8.51
C VAL A 65 0.01 13.19 8.10
N GLY A 66 1.30 13.22 7.77
CA GLY A 66 2.02 12.06 7.24
C GLY A 66 1.58 11.59 5.86
N CYS A 67 0.61 12.24 5.22
CA CYS A 67 0.09 11.96 3.90
C CYS A 67 0.11 13.24 3.05
N VAL A 68 0.06 13.11 1.73
CA VAL A 68 -0.25 14.23 0.83
C VAL A 68 -1.61 14.84 1.15
N LYS A 69 -1.80 16.10 0.79
CA LYS A 69 -3.12 16.75 0.85
C LYS A 69 -3.90 16.54 -0.44
N LEU A 70 -5.20 16.25 -0.32
CA LEU A 70 -6.15 16.44 -1.40
C LEU A 70 -6.46 17.94 -1.50
N LEU A 71 -6.14 18.56 -2.64
CA LEU A 71 -6.36 19.98 -2.90
C LEU A 71 -7.76 20.23 -3.43
N ASP A 72 -8.23 19.36 -4.33
CA ASP A 72 -9.58 19.36 -4.88
C ASP A 72 -9.88 18.01 -5.56
N ARG A 73 -11.14 17.75 -5.90
CA ARG A 73 -11.55 16.57 -6.70
C ARG A 73 -12.74 16.90 -7.61
N SER A 74 -12.80 16.25 -8.77
CA SER A 74 -13.91 16.35 -9.72
C SER A 74 -14.15 15.00 -10.35
N ASP A 75 -15.28 14.37 -10.02
CA ASP A 75 -15.68 13.04 -10.48
C ASP A 75 -14.55 11.99 -10.36
N ASP A 76 -13.82 11.73 -11.45
CA ASP A 76 -12.74 10.76 -11.57
C ASP A 76 -11.34 11.42 -11.62
N ILE A 77 -11.20 12.68 -11.24
CA ILE A 77 -9.92 13.39 -11.19
C ILE A 77 -9.65 13.90 -9.78
N LEU A 78 -8.46 13.59 -9.27
CA LEU A 78 -7.95 14.10 -8.00
C LEU A 78 -6.86 15.15 -8.26
N LEU A 79 -6.92 16.29 -7.58
CA LEU A 79 -5.84 17.27 -7.51
C LEU A 79 -5.19 17.20 -6.13
N MET A 80 -3.89 16.98 -6.08
CA MET A 80 -3.16 16.62 -4.87
C MET A 80 -1.88 17.44 -4.70
N GLU A 81 -1.43 17.56 -3.45
CA GLU A 81 -0.11 18.10 -3.11
C GLU A 81 1.00 17.34 -3.86
N HIS A 82 1.98 18.08 -4.36
CA HIS A 82 3.18 17.49 -4.97
C HIS A 82 4.13 16.97 -3.88
N ALA A 83 4.27 15.65 -3.77
CA ALA A 83 5.03 15.00 -2.69
C ALA A 83 6.56 15.07 -2.84
N GLY A 84 7.07 15.55 -3.98
CA GLY A 84 8.49 15.51 -4.34
C GLY A 84 8.74 14.46 -5.42
N ASN A 85 10.02 14.22 -5.73
CA ASN A 85 10.44 13.32 -6.82
C ASN A 85 11.30 12.15 -6.34
N GLU A 86 11.65 12.09 -5.05
CA GLU A 86 12.47 11.03 -4.46
C GLU A 86 11.55 10.11 -3.65
N THR A 87 11.51 8.84 -4.05
CA THR A 87 10.83 7.77 -3.31
C THR A 87 11.76 7.19 -2.25
N LEU A 88 11.22 6.48 -1.27
CA LEU A 88 12.02 5.69 -0.34
C LEU A 88 12.74 4.54 -1.06
N ARG A 89 12.22 4.08 -2.20
CA ARG A 89 12.90 3.09 -3.06
C ARG A 89 14.19 3.64 -3.64
N ASP A 90 14.20 4.91 -4.07
CA ASP A 90 15.41 5.57 -4.58
C ASP A 90 16.50 5.63 -3.50
N VAL A 91 16.11 5.88 -2.24
CA VAL A 91 17.02 5.86 -1.09
C VAL A 91 17.57 4.45 -0.84
N LEU A 92 16.70 3.44 -0.80
CA LEU A 92 17.10 2.04 -0.62
C LEU A 92 18.15 1.64 -1.65
N PHE A 93 17.95 2.03 -2.92
CA PHE A 93 18.82 1.62 -4.02
C PHE A 93 20.12 2.40 -4.07
N ARG A 94 20.09 3.69 -3.73
CA ARG A 94 21.29 4.52 -3.68
C ARG A 94 22.19 4.14 -2.50
N ASP A 95 21.60 3.97 -1.32
CA ASP A 95 22.35 3.87 -0.07
C ASP A 95 22.60 2.40 0.33
N SER A 96 21.81 1.45 -0.20
CA SER A 96 21.90 0.01 0.10
C SER A 96 21.84 -0.34 1.59
N ASP A 97 21.22 0.54 2.39
CA ASP A 97 21.01 0.38 3.83
C ASP A 97 19.52 0.13 4.10
N ASP A 98 19.17 -1.15 4.13
CA ASP A 98 17.78 -1.61 4.23
C ASP A 98 17.18 -1.36 5.62
N ASP A 99 17.98 -1.51 6.68
CA ASP A 99 17.54 -1.27 8.06
C ASP A 99 17.25 0.22 8.26
N ALA A 100 18.12 1.12 7.78
CA ALA A 100 17.87 2.56 7.84
C ALA A 100 16.64 2.96 7.01
N THR A 101 16.47 2.37 5.83
CA THR A 101 15.30 2.59 4.97
C THR A 101 14.02 2.12 5.66
N THR A 102 14.04 0.94 6.28
CA THR A 102 12.90 0.38 7.01
C THR A 102 12.56 1.21 8.25
N ALA A 103 13.57 1.76 8.94
CA ALA A 103 13.34 2.68 10.05
C ALA A 103 12.62 3.96 9.59
N ILE A 104 12.95 4.51 8.41
CA ILE A 104 12.20 5.63 7.82
C ILE A 104 10.75 5.24 7.55
N ALA A 105 10.50 4.06 6.97
CA ALA A 105 9.13 3.58 6.73
C ALA A 105 8.35 3.42 8.04
N ALA A 106 8.99 2.93 9.11
CA ALA A 106 8.39 2.80 10.43
C ALA A 106 8.06 4.17 11.06
N ASP A 107 8.92 5.17 10.90
CA ASP A 107 8.63 6.54 11.36
C ASP A 107 7.45 7.16 10.60
N VAL A 108 7.38 6.95 9.28
CA VAL A 108 6.26 7.39 8.43
C VAL A 108 4.95 6.74 8.87
N LEU A 109 4.96 5.42 9.08
CA LEU A 109 3.84 4.64 9.61
C LEU A 109 3.29 5.27 10.90
N LEU A 110 4.16 5.50 11.88
CA LEU A 110 3.77 6.12 13.15
C LEU A 110 3.23 7.54 12.95
N HIS A 111 3.72 8.28 11.96
CA HIS A 111 3.28 9.65 11.71
C HIS A 111 1.86 9.72 11.13
N TYR A 112 1.51 8.90 10.13
CA TYR A 112 0.14 8.89 9.60
C TYR A 112 -0.84 8.11 10.48
N HIS A 113 -0.38 7.24 11.37
CA HIS A 113 -1.18 6.59 12.41
C HIS A 113 -1.53 7.49 13.61
N GLN A 114 -0.99 8.72 13.67
CA GLN A 114 -1.32 9.63 14.78
C GLN A 114 -2.83 9.86 14.90
N PRO A 115 -3.37 9.96 16.13
CA PRO A 115 -4.80 10.19 16.36
C PRO A 115 -5.34 11.37 15.55
N SER A 116 -6.56 11.24 15.05
CA SER A 116 -7.31 12.32 14.41
C SER A 116 -8.53 12.68 15.26
N THR A 117 -8.89 13.96 15.28
CA THR A 117 -10.15 14.42 15.89
C THR A 117 -11.34 14.24 14.94
N GLN A 118 -11.08 13.92 13.67
CA GLN A 118 -12.11 13.64 12.67
C GLN A 118 -12.47 12.16 12.66
N THR A 119 -13.76 11.87 12.51
CA THR A 119 -14.25 10.50 12.32
C THR A 119 -13.65 9.91 11.04
N PRO A 120 -13.11 8.67 11.07
CA PRO A 120 -12.66 8.00 9.87
C PRO A 120 -13.76 7.88 8.81
N PRO A 121 -13.41 7.91 7.51
CA PRO A 121 -14.38 7.72 6.43
C PRO A 121 -15.10 6.37 6.54
N ALA A 122 -16.42 6.38 6.36
CA ALA A 122 -17.21 5.13 6.32
C ALA A 122 -16.93 4.29 5.05
N SER A 123 -16.22 4.84 4.08
CA SER A 123 -15.82 4.17 2.84
C SER A 123 -14.62 3.23 3.02
N LEU A 124 -13.87 3.34 4.13
CA LEU A 124 -12.70 2.49 4.40
C LEU A 124 -13.08 1.01 4.42
N LEU A 125 -12.27 0.19 3.74
CA LEU A 125 -12.57 -1.23 3.55
C LEU A 125 -12.14 -2.03 4.78
N THR A 126 -13.01 -2.88 5.28
CA THR A 126 -12.69 -3.73 6.44
C THR A 126 -11.81 -4.91 6.03
N LEU A 127 -11.03 -5.46 6.95
CA LEU A 127 -10.17 -6.62 6.65
C LEU A 127 -10.93 -7.84 6.10
N PRO A 128 -12.12 -8.24 6.60
CA PRO A 128 -12.90 -9.31 5.98
C PRO A 128 -13.18 -9.09 4.48
N GLN A 129 -13.47 -7.84 4.10
CA GLN A 129 -13.73 -7.50 2.70
C GLN A 129 -12.43 -7.43 1.89
N TYR A 130 -11.34 -6.94 2.49
CA TYR A 130 -10.05 -6.86 1.84
C TYR A 130 -9.49 -8.26 1.49
N PHE A 131 -9.69 -9.23 2.38
CA PHE A 131 -9.23 -10.61 2.21
C PHE A 131 -10.20 -11.50 1.41
N GLU A 132 -11.28 -10.95 0.81
CA GLU A 132 -12.32 -11.74 0.13
C GLU A 132 -11.77 -12.62 -1.00
N SER A 133 -10.80 -12.14 -1.80
CA SER A 133 -10.19 -12.95 -2.86
C SER A 133 -9.40 -14.14 -2.30
N LEU A 134 -8.69 -13.98 -1.18
CA LEU A 134 -8.01 -15.09 -0.51
C LEU A 134 -9.01 -16.14 -0.02
N PHE A 135 -10.10 -15.71 0.62
CA PHE A 135 -11.13 -16.63 1.13
C PHE A 135 -11.81 -17.41 0.01
N ARG A 136 -12.16 -16.74 -1.10
CA ARG A 136 -12.74 -17.41 -2.28
C ARG A 136 -11.78 -18.42 -2.89
N LYS A 137 -10.49 -18.08 -3.02
CA LYS A 137 -9.47 -19.00 -3.54
C LYS A 137 -9.28 -20.22 -2.65
N ALA A 138 -9.17 -20.01 -1.34
CA ALA A 138 -9.05 -21.09 -0.37
C ALA A 138 -10.25 -22.04 -0.40
N GLU A 139 -11.46 -21.51 -0.49
CA GLU A 139 -12.68 -22.34 -0.56
C GLU A 139 -12.74 -23.16 -1.85
N HIS A 140 -12.38 -22.56 -2.98
CA HIS A 140 -12.25 -23.28 -4.24
C HIS A 140 -11.26 -24.45 -4.13
N ASP A 141 -10.06 -24.20 -3.60
CA ASP A 141 -9.03 -25.24 -3.47
C ASP A 141 -9.45 -26.38 -2.53
N ARG A 142 -10.16 -26.06 -1.43
CA ARG A 142 -10.76 -27.08 -0.55
C ARG A 142 -11.76 -27.95 -1.29
N SER A 143 -12.63 -27.34 -2.10
CA SER A 143 -13.66 -28.07 -2.85
C SER A 143 -13.07 -29.01 -3.91
N GLU A 144 -11.93 -28.64 -4.49
CA GLU A 144 -11.17 -29.46 -5.45
C GLU A 144 -10.21 -30.46 -4.77
N GLY A 145 -10.11 -30.46 -3.44
CA GLY A 145 -9.18 -31.31 -2.70
C GLY A 145 -7.70 -30.98 -2.96
N THR A 146 -7.40 -29.74 -3.36
CA THR A 146 -6.05 -29.26 -3.62
C THR A 146 -5.42 -28.74 -2.33
N ASP A 147 -4.26 -29.28 -1.96
CA ASP A 147 -3.46 -28.71 -0.87
C ASP A 147 -2.72 -27.47 -1.39
N SER A 148 -3.02 -26.30 -0.82
CA SER A 148 -2.49 -25.02 -1.29
C SER A 148 -2.18 -24.08 -0.12
N PRO A 149 -1.19 -23.18 -0.27
CA PRO A 149 -0.86 -22.19 0.76
C PRO A 149 -2.03 -21.23 1.05
N TYR A 150 -2.95 -21.05 0.10
CA TYR A 150 -4.13 -20.21 0.26
C TYR A 150 -5.05 -20.70 1.39
N ILE A 151 -5.19 -22.02 1.58
CA ILE A 151 -6.06 -22.60 2.61
C ILE A 151 -5.54 -22.25 4.01
N GLU A 152 -4.25 -22.41 4.23
CA GLU A 152 -3.61 -22.07 5.51
C GLU A 152 -3.62 -20.56 5.75
N ALA A 153 -3.29 -19.77 4.73
CA ALA A 153 -3.32 -18.32 4.80
C ALA A 153 -4.72 -17.77 5.10
N ALA A 154 -5.76 -18.36 4.51
CA ALA A 154 -7.16 -18.00 4.79
C ALA A 154 -7.53 -18.28 6.26
N SER A 155 -7.24 -19.48 6.78
CA SER A 155 -7.51 -19.81 8.17
C SER A 155 -6.77 -18.88 9.14
N LEU A 156 -5.51 -18.53 8.83
CA LEU A 156 -4.72 -17.58 9.61
C LEU A 156 -5.31 -16.16 9.54
N ALA A 157 -5.73 -15.71 8.36
CA ALA A 157 -6.38 -14.41 8.18
C ALA A 157 -7.69 -14.33 8.98
N GLU A 158 -8.51 -15.39 8.98
CA GLU A 158 -9.72 -15.46 9.81
C GLU A 158 -9.40 -15.33 11.31
N GLU A 159 -8.36 -16.02 11.79
CA GLU A 159 -7.92 -15.93 13.20
C GLU A 159 -7.46 -14.51 13.56
N LEU A 160 -6.60 -13.91 12.73
CA LEU A 160 -6.10 -12.54 12.92
C LEU A 160 -7.24 -11.51 12.89
N ILE A 161 -8.16 -11.65 11.93
CA ILE A 161 -9.32 -10.76 11.78
C ILE A 161 -10.29 -10.89 12.97
N GLY A 162 -10.43 -12.09 13.53
CA GLY A 162 -11.23 -12.36 14.72
C GLY A 162 -10.63 -11.77 16.01
N HIS A 163 -9.32 -11.53 16.05
CA HIS A 163 -8.58 -11.05 17.22
C HIS A 163 -7.83 -9.73 16.97
N GLN A 164 -8.34 -8.90 16.06
CA GLN A 164 -7.73 -7.61 15.75
C GLN A 164 -7.56 -6.77 17.01
N SER A 165 -6.43 -6.07 17.06
CA SER A 165 -6.15 -5.10 18.11
C SER A 165 -5.70 -3.79 17.49
N ASN A 166 -5.92 -2.71 18.24
CA ASN A 166 -5.54 -1.36 17.81
C ASN A 166 -6.12 -0.95 16.44
N ILE A 167 -7.39 -1.32 16.20
CA ILE A 167 -8.11 -1.06 14.95
C ILE A 167 -8.09 0.44 14.60
N ARG A 168 -7.63 0.76 13.40
CA ARG A 168 -7.47 2.14 12.92
C ARG A 168 -7.52 2.21 11.39
N PRO A 169 -7.66 3.41 10.80
CA PRO A 169 -7.45 3.60 9.37
C PRO A 169 -6.03 3.23 8.95
N LEU A 170 -5.91 2.48 7.86
CA LEU A 170 -4.66 1.95 7.32
C LEU A 170 -4.43 2.46 5.90
N HIS A 171 -3.16 2.59 5.51
CA HIS A 171 -2.80 2.82 4.11
C HIS A 171 -3.25 1.65 3.25
N GLY A 172 -2.94 0.42 3.67
CA GLY A 172 -3.32 -0.83 3.00
C GLY A 172 -2.50 -1.19 1.76
N ASP A 173 -1.55 -0.34 1.38
CA ASP A 173 -0.66 -0.52 0.22
C ASP A 173 0.68 0.19 0.45
N LEU A 174 1.18 0.11 1.70
CA LEU A 174 2.42 0.79 2.05
C LEU A 174 3.60 0.02 1.46
N HIS A 175 4.34 0.67 0.56
CA HIS A 175 5.62 0.19 0.05
C HIS A 175 6.54 1.38 -0.24
N HIS A 176 7.82 1.10 -0.51
CA HIS A 176 8.87 2.09 -0.69
C HIS A 176 8.57 3.16 -1.76
N GLU A 177 7.78 2.86 -2.79
CA GLU A 177 7.41 3.82 -3.84
C GLU A 177 6.24 4.73 -3.45
N ASN A 178 5.42 4.29 -2.50
CA ASN A 178 4.33 5.09 -1.92
C ASN A 178 4.80 5.96 -0.75
N ILE A 179 6.10 5.98 -0.43
CA ILE A 179 6.71 6.86 0.57
C ILE A 179 7.63 7.86 -0.14
N MET A 180 7.28 9.14 -0.05
CA MET A 180 7.88 10.23 -0.82
C MET A 180 8.57 11.25 0.08
N ARG A 181 9.72 11.76 -0.36
CA ARG A 181 10.43 12.85 0.32
C ARG A 181 9.87 14.21 -0.09
N SER A 182 9.10 14.81 0.80
CA SER A 182 8.51 16.14 0.61
C SER A 182 9.25 17.23 1.38
N ALA A 183 8.87 18.49 1.15
CA ALA A 183 9.33 19.64 1.94
C ALA A 183 8.90 19.56 3.43
N ARG A 184 7.89 18.74 3.75
CA ARG A 184 7.39 18.53 5.12
C ARG A 184 7.94 17.26 5.77
N GLY A 185 8.92 16.61 5.14
CA GLY A 185 9.45 15.30 5.53
C GLY A 185 8.89 14.16 4.68
N TRP A 186 9.12 12.93 5.13
CA TRP A 186 8.60 11.74 4.47
C TRP A 186 7.08 11.63 4.66
N ILE A 187 6.35 11.44 3.56
CA ILE A 187 4.89 11.33 3.55
C ILE A 187 4.42 10.21 2.62
N ILE A 188 3.24 9.66 2.88
CA ILE A 188 2.62 8.64 2.04
C ILE A 188 1.78 9.24 0.92
N ILE A 189 1.68 8.48 -0.17
CA ILE A 189 0.78 8.69 -1.31
C ILE A 189 -0.01 7.41 -1.61
N ASP A 190 -1.10 7.54 -2.35
CA ASP A 190 -1.84 6.42 -2.95
C ASP A 190 -2.30 5.30 -2.00
N PRO A 191 -3.01 5.62 -0.90
CA PRO A 191 -3.56 4.61 -0.02
C PRO A 191 -4.70 3.82 -0.69
N ALA A 192 -4.76 2.52 -0.42
CA ALA A 192 -5.93 1.69 -0.71
C ALA A 192 -7.12 2.05 0.21
N GLY A 193 -6.83 2.57 1.41
CA GLY A 193 -7.82 3.06 2.38
C GLY A 193 -8.58 1.94 3.08
N LEU A 194 -8.00 1.38 4.13
CA LEU A 194 -8.61 0.29 4.91
C LEU A 194 -8.91 0.72 6.34
N ILE A 195 -9.67 -0.10 7.06
CA ILE A 195 -9.82 -0.01 8.52
C ILE A 195 -9.63 -1.40 9.13
N GLY A 196 -8.69 -1.53 10.07
CA GLY A 196 -8.30 -2.82 10.63
C GLY A 196 -7.13 -2.74 11.60
N ASP A 197 -6.57 -3.91 11.95
CA ASP A 197 -5.36 -4.02 12.77
C ASP A 197 -4.16 -3.31 12.11
N GLU A 198 -3.47 -2.47 12.88
CA GLU A 198 -2.30 -1.70 12.42
C GLU A 198 -1.15 -2.58 11.91
N ALA A 199 -1.09 -3.84 12.37
CA ALA A 199 -0.07 -4.79 11.95
C ALA A 199 -0.16 -5.16 10.46
N LEU A 200 -1.34 -5.09 9.85
CA LEU A 200 -1.50 -5.34 8.41
C LEU A 200 -0.79 -4.28 7.57
N ASP A 201 -0.68 -3.04 8.05
CA ASP A 201 -0.27 -1.90 7.23
C ASP A 201 1.17 -2.01 6.72
N VAL A 202 2.00 -2.85 7.34
CA VAL A 202 3.37 -3.13 6.93
C VAL A 202 3.52 -4.40 6.10
N ALA A 203 2.45 -5.19 5.91
CA ALA A 203 2.51 -6.49 5.27
C ALA A 203 3.06 -6.41 3.82
N ASN A 204 2.65 -5.40 3.06
CA ASN A 204 3.11 -5.21 1.69
C ASN A 204 4.61 -4.83 1.58
N MET A 205 5.20 -4.26 2.64
CA MET A 205 6.63 -3.91 2.66
C MET A 205 7.52 -5.14 2.50
N PHE A 206 7.10 -6.31 2.97
CA PHE A 206 7.89 -7.55 2.89
C PHE A 206 7.97 -8.12 1.45
N SER A 207 6.92 -7.92 0.65
CA SER A 207 6.89 -8.26 -0.78
C SER A 207 7.57 -7.22 -1.68
N ASN A 208 8.03 -6.10 -1.12
CA ASN A 208 8.58 -4.99 -1.88
C ASN A 208 10.06 -4.71 -1.56
N PRO A 209 10.84 -4.25 -2.57
CA PRO A 209 10.44 -3.92 -3.94
C PRO A 209 10.22 -5.15 -4.86
N LEU A 210 9.20 -5.09 -5.71
CA LEU A 210 8.77 -6.22 -6.57
C LEU A 210 9.86 -6.76 -7.51
N ASP A 211 10.85 -5.94 -7.89
CA ASP A 211 11.93 -6.31 -8.81
C ASP A 211 13.22 -6.78 -8.12
N ARG A 212 13.21 -6.93 -6.78
CA ARG A 212 14.39 -7.30 -5.97
C ARG A 212 14.16 -8.56 -5.16
N PHE A 213 14.08 -9.69 -5.86
CA PHE A 213 13.92 -11.01 -5.23
C PHE A 213 15.07 -11.40 -4.30
N ASP A 214 16.28 -10.88 -4.54
CA ASP A 214 17.42 -11.05 -3.63
C ASP A 214 17.17 -10.40 -2.26
N LEU A 215 16.36 -9.33 -2.22
CA LEU A 215 15.92 -8.68 -1.00
C LEU A 215 14.66 -9.36 -0.43
N THR A 216 13.59 -9.46 -1.23
CA THR A 216 12.28 -9.94 -0.75
C THR A 216 12.27 -11.42 -0.36
N ARG A 217 13.24 -12.22 -0.84
CA ARG A 217 13.41 -13.63 -0.47
C ARG A 217 14.60 -13.88 0.47
N SER A 218 15.12 -12.83 1.11
CA SER A 218 16.13 -12.93 2.17
C SER A 218 15.47 -13.09 3.54
N GLU A 219 15.62 -14.27 4.15
CA GLU A 219 15.13 -14.53 5.52
C GLU A 219 15.71 -13.53 6.53
N ALA A 220 17.00 -13.19 6.41
CA ALA A 220 17.66 -12.24 7.28
C ALA A 220 17.07 -10.84 7.17
N ARG A 221 16.74 -10.40 5.95
CA ARG A 221 16.09 -9.11 5.70
C ARG A 221 14.67 -9.10 6.30
N ILE A 222 13.88 -10.13 6.03
CA ILE A 222 12.52 -10.26 6.57
C ILE A 222 12.53 -10.20 8.11
N ALA A 223 13.45 -10.93 8.75
CA ALA A 223 13.59 -10.91 10.20
C ALA A 223 13.98 -9.51 10.73
N SER A 224 14.93 -8.83 10.08
CA SER A 224 15.33 -7.47 10.47
C SER A 224 14.16 -6.48 10.34
N MET A 225 13.46 -6.50 9.20
CA MET A 225 12.30 -5.64 8.98
C MET A 225 11.18 -5.90 9.98
N ALA A 226 10.88 -7.18 10.27
CA ALA A 226 9.90 -7.56 11.26
C ALA A 226 10.26 -6.99 12.63
N SER A 227 11.53 -7.07 13.04
CA SER A 227 12.00 -6.52 14.31
C SER A 227 11.87 -4.99 14.40
N ILE A 228 12.23 -4.27 13.32
CA ILE A 228 12.12 -2.81 13.26
C ILE A 228 10.64 -2.37 13.37
N PHE A 229 9.76 -2.96 12.57
CA PHE A 229 8.33 -2.63 12.61
C PHE A 229 7.67 -3.06 13.92
N ALA A 230 8.01 -4.23 14.45
CA ALA A 230 7.51 -4.73 15.73
C ALA A 230 7.85 -3.77 16.88
N LYS A 231 9.10 -3.28 16.91
CA LYS A 231 9.53 -2.26 17.87
C LYS A 231 8.76 -0.95 17.72
N ALA A 232 8.54 -0.49 16.49
CA ALA A 232 7.82 0.75 16.22
C ALA A 232 6.35 0.67 16.65
N LEU A 233 5.66 -0.40 16.25
CA LEU A 233 4.25 -0.65 16.57
C LEU A 233 4.03 -1.15 17.99
N LYS A 234 5.09 -1.60 18.68
CA LYS A 234 5.03 -2.31 19.97
C LYS A 234 4.15 -3.57 19.86
N ARG A 235 4.39 -4.34 18.81
CA ARG A 235 3.68 -5.58 18.48
C ARG A 235 4.66 -6.73 18.41
N ASP A 236 4.12 -7.94 18.55
CA ASP A 236 4.91 -9.16 18.38
C ASP A 236 5.31 -9.32 16.91
N GLU A 237 6.60 -9.61 16.66
CA GLU A 237 7.14 -9.90 15.34
C GLU A 237 6.35 -11.02 14.63
N ARG A 238 5.89 -12.02 15.40
CA ARG A 238 5.07 -13.13 14.91
C ARG A 238 3.78 -12.63 14.26
N VAL A 239 3.10 -11.65 14.85
CA VAL A 239 1.83 -11.11 14.31
C VAL A 239 2.07 -10.38 12.99
N LEU A 240 3.17 -9.62 12.88
CA LEU A 240 3.51 -8.94 11.64
C LEU A 240 3.81 -9.94 10.52
N LEU A 241 4.58 -10.99 10.81
CA LEU A 241 4.92 -12.04 9.86
C LEU A 241 3.70 -12.89 9.47
N GLN A 242 2.74 -13.11 10.39
CA GLN A 242 1.47 -13.76 10.09
C GLN A 242 0.62 -12.94 9.12
N TYR A 243 0.49 -11.62 9.33
CA TYR A 243 -0.16 -10.73 8.37
C TYR A 243 0.59 -10.69 7.04
N ALA A 244 1.92 -10.66 7.04
CA ALA A 244 2.72 -10.67 5.82
C ALA A 244 2.55 -11.96 5.00
N PHE A 245 2.49 -13.12 5.66
CA PHE A 245 2.20 -14.40 5.00
C PHE A 245 0.79 -14.42 4.39
N ALA A 246 -0.22 -14.02 5.18
CA ALA A 246 -1.60 -13.96 4.72
C ALA A 246 -1.77 -12.97 3.55
N TYR A 247 -1.13 -11.80 3.63
CA TYR A 247 -1.13 -10.80 2.58
C TYR A 247 -0.42 -11.29 1.31
N GLY A 248 0.75 -11.94 1.41
CA GLY A 248 1.43 -12.49 0.24
C GLY A 248 0.58 -13.51 -0.53
N CYS A 249 -0.18 -14.34 0.20
CA CYS A 249 -1.16 -15.25 -0.42
C CYS A 249 -2.38 -14.51 -1.00
N LEU A 250 -2.83 -13.42 -0.37
CA LEU A 250 -3.88 -12.55 -0.92
C LEU A 250 -3.41 -11.88 -2.23
N SER A 251 -2.19 -11.33 -2.27
CA SER A 251 -1.58 -10.73 -3.46
C SER A 251 -1.47 -11.75 -4.60
N ALA A 252 -1.01 -12.96 -4.30
CA ALA A 252 -0.98 -14.06 -5.26
C ALA A 252 -2.39 -14.40 -5.81
N ALA A 253 -3.43 -14.41 -4.95
CA ALA A 253 -4.79 -14.66 -5.39
C ALA A 253 -5.30 -13.57 -6.37
N TRP A 254 -4.99 -12.29 -6.14
CA TRP A 254 -5.32 -11.22 -7.08
C TRP A 254 -4.59 -11.38 -8.43
N HIS A 255 -3.30 -11.72 -8.41
CA HIS A 255 -2.57 -11.99 -9.65
C HIS A 255 -3.14 -13.17 -10.42
N GLU A 256 -3.61 -14.21 -9.73
CA GLU A 256 -4.30 -15.33 -10.35
C GLU A 256 -5.64 -14.92 -10.99
N GLU A 257 -6.43 -14.08 -10.32
CA GLU A 257 -7.69 -13.52 -10.86
C GLU A 257 -7.47 -12.68 -12.13
N ASP A 258 -6.34 -11.96 -12.22
CA ASP A 258 -5.94 -11.20 -13.40
C ASP A 258 -5.21 -12.05 -14.47
N GLY A 259 -5.01 -13.35 -14.25
CA GLY A 259 -4.34 -14.26 -15.19
C GLY A 259 -2.81 -14.13 -15.24
N ASN A 260 -2.21 -13.50 -14.22
CA ASN A 260 -0.78 -13.20 -14.11
C ASN A 260 -0.05 -14.30 -13.32
N THR A 261 0.09 -15.48 -13.92
CA THR A 261 0.66 -16.67 -13.28
C THR A 261 2.08 -16.46 -12.74
N ARG A 262 2.91 -15.68 -13.44
CA ARG A 262 4.30 -15.43 -13.01
C ARG A 262 4.34 -14.59 -11.74
N GLU A 263 3.60 -13.50 -11.71
CA GLU A 263 3.51 -12.58 -10.57
C GLU A 263 2.90 -13.29 -9.35
N ARG A 264 1.89 -14.15 -9.57
CA ARG A 264 1.37 -15.05 -8.54
C ARG A 264 2.47 -15.93 -7.95
N ASP A 265 3.25 -16.62 -8.79
CA ASP A 265 4.31 -17.52 -8.33
C ASP A 265 5.42 -16.75 -7.60
N ASP A 266 5.72 -15.53 -8.05
CA ASP A 266 6.69 -14.67 -7.42
C ASP A 266 6.28 -14.23 -6.00
N GLU A 267 5.00 -13.92 -5.78
CA GLU A 267 4.42 -13.62 -4.46
C GLU A 267 4.38 -14.85 -3.54
N LEU A 268 4.00 -16.02 -4.06
CA LEU A 268 4.00 -17.26 -3.28
C LEU A 268 5.41 -17.66 -2.83
N ALA A 269 6.44 -17.34 -3.63
CA ALA A 269 7.83 -17.54 -3.23
C ALA A 269 8.24 -16.64 -2.06
N VAL A 270 7.81 -15.37 -2.04
CA VAL A 270 8.03 -14.47 -0.89
C VAL A 270 7.27 -14.97 0.34
N ALA A 271 5.99 -15.34 0.20
CA ALA A 271 5.18 -15.89 1.28
C ALA A 271 5.82 -17.15 1.89
N THR A 272 6.45 -17.99 1.06
CA THR A 272 7.21 -19.17 1.52
C THR A 272 8.41 -18.76 2.38
N THR A 273 9.18 -17.76 1.97
CA THR A 273 10.31 -17.25 2.77
C THR A 273 9.83 -16.63 4.09
N ILE A 274 8.75 -15.84 4.07
CA ILE A 274 8.14 -15.28 5.30
C ILE A 274 7.75 -16.41 6.24
N LYS A 275 7.13 -17.48 5.73
CA LYS A 275 6.76 -18.65 6.52
C LYS A 275 7.96 -19.38 7.12
N SER A 276 9.09 -19.44 6.42
CA SER A 276 10.34 -19.99 6.97
C SER A 276 10.85 -19.18 8.16
N VAL A 277 10.79 -17.84 8.09
CA VAL A 277 11.13 -16.96 9.22
C VAL A 277 10.14 -17.12 10.36
N LEU A 278 8.83 -17.19 10.06
CA LEU A 278 7.78 -17.36 11.06
C LEU A 278 7.94 -18.63 11.91
N LYS A 279 8.49 -19.72 11.34
CA LYS A 279 8.77 -20.98 12.07
C LYS A 279 9.86 -20.85 13.14
N GLN A 280 10.58 -19.74 13.18
CA GLN A 280 11.63 -19.48 14.17
C GLN A 280 11.07 -18.93 15.50
N PHE A 281 9.76 -18.64 15.55
CA PHE A 281 9.00 -18.15 16.71
C PHE A 281 8.05 -19.22 17.27
#